data_AF-D8F884-F1
#
_entry.id   AF-D8F884-F1
#
_cell.length_a   1.000
_cell.length_b   1.000
_cell.length_c   1.000
_cell.angle_alpha   90.00
_cell.angle_beta   90.00
_cell.angle_gamma   90.00
#
_symmetry.space_group_name_H-M   'P 1'
#
loop_
_entity.id
_entity.type
_entity.pdbx_description
1 polymer ?
#
loop_
_entity_poly.entity_id
_entity_poly.type
_entity_poly.pdbx_seq_one_letter_code
_entity_poly.pdbx_strand_id
1 'polypeptide(L)'
;MKGSRKVKLMLRGMMGLVAVAVFFLTVLPAMAQEDLKPQILVDQALATLNEFVGEKDMEWFKNHLSESKGILIIPQLLKAGFIFGGSGGRGVVLVRDPKTGQWSQPGFYSLGSVKFGLLIGAESASVIVQVRTQRGLESLYGTSFKLGGDCSIAAGPVGVGAAAKGVTADLVSFSRAQGAYAGLSLDGSMVKVNEDYDKAYYGKEVRPVDIFVKKDVSNPGSAKLRKALKNAEKGK
;
A
#
# COMPACT_ATOMS: atom_id res chain seq x y z
N MET A 1 -20.49 64.24 37.17
CA MET A 1 -20.49 62.79 37.50
C MET A 1 -21.20 61.88 36.46
N LYS A 2 -21.21 62.21 35.16
CA LYS A 2 -21.98 61.47 34.11
C LYS A 2 -21.15 60.66 33.09
N GLY A 3 -19.81 60.81 33.07
CA GLY A 3 -18.94 60.18 32.05
C GLY A 3 -18.50 58.74 32.33
N SER A 4 -18.33 58.35 33.59
CA SER A 4 -17.78 57.03 33.97
C SER A 4 -18.74 55.85 33.72
N ARG A 5 -20.06 56.08 33.72
CA ARG A 5 -21.05 55.03 33.49
C ARG A 5 -21.19 54.61 32.02
N LYS A 6 -20.97 55.51 31.06
CA LYS A 6 -21.06 55.20 29.62
C LYS A 6 -19.91 54.30 29.14
N VAL A 7 -18.70 54.54 29.64
CA VAL A 7 -17.50 53.75 29.28
C VAL A 7 -17.59 52.32 29.81
N LYS A 8 -18.07 52.12 31.06
CA LYS A 8 -18.30 50.78 31.62
C LYS A 8 -19.43 50.01 30.91
N LEU A 9 -20.39 50.69 30.29
CA LEU A 9 -21.47 50.04 29.54
C LEU A 9 -21.00 49.61 28.12
N MET A 10 -20.16 50.41 27.46
CA MET A 10 -19.58 50.07 26.15
C MET A 10 -18.56 48.92 26.24
N LEU A 11 -17.73 48.87 27.29
CA LEU A 11 -16.78 47.74 27.48
C LEU A 11 -17.49 46.40 27.74
N ARG A 12 -18.64 46.41 28.42
CA ARG A 12 -19.45 45.19 28.66
C ARG A 12 -20.14 44.70 27.39
N GLY A 13 -20.55 45.60 26.50
CA GLY A 13 -21.09 45.26 25.18
C GLY A 13 -20.03 44.69 24.22
N MET A 14 -18.80 45.23 24.24
CA MET A 14 -17.68 44.72 23.42
C MET A 14 -17.14 43.38 23.92
N MET A 15 -17.08 43.14 25.24
CA MET A 15 -16.70 41.81 25.78
C MET A 15 -17.74 40.72 25.48
N GLY A 16 -19.03 41.06 25.41
CA GLY A 16 -20.08 40.10 25.02
C GLY A 16 -20.02 39.72 23.55
N LEU A 17 -19.71 40.66 22.65
CA LEU A 17 -19.62 40.42 21.21
C LEU A 17 -18.36 39.64 20.80
N VAL A 18 -17.24 39.83 21.50
CA VAL A 18 -16.02 39.03 21.28
C VAL A 18 -16.19 37.59 21.81
N ALA A 19 -16.93 37.40 22.91
CA ALA A 19 -17.19 36.06 23.46
C ALA A 19 -18.10 35.21 22.55
N VAL A 20 -19.06 35.80 21.83
CA VAL A 20 -19.95 35.08 20.91
C VAL A 20 -19.25 34.76 19.58
N ALA A 21 -18.34 35.61 19.10
CA ALA A 21 -17.55 35.34 17.89
C ALA A 21 -16.47 34.27 18.09
N VAL A 22 -15.93 34.13 19.32
CA VAL A 22 -14.93 33.09 19.64
C VAL A 22 -15.59 31.73 19.91
N PHE A 23 -16.86 31.70 20.33
CA PHE A 23 -17.56 30.44 20.59
C PHE A 23 -17.99 29.68 19.32
N PHE A 24 -18.13 30.37 18.18
CA PHE A 24 -18.41 29.72 16.89
C PHE A 24 -17.17 29.16 16.18
N LEU A 25 -15.97 29.31 16.77
CA LEU A 25 -14.72 28.89 16.14
C LEU A 25 -14.10 27.59 16.70
N THR A 26 -14.78 26.87 17.60
CA THR A 26 -14.10 25.82 18.41
C THR A 26 -14.52 24.37 18.19
N VAL A 27 -15.45 24.04 17.27
CA VAL A 27 -15.67 22.63 16.92
C VAL A 27 -16.02 22.46 15.44
N LEU A 28 -15.02 22.59 14.57
CA LEU A 28 -15.03 21.71 13.41
C LEU A 28 -14.64 20.33 13.94
N PRO A 29 -15.46 19.28 13.75
CA PRO A 29 -14.99 17.95 14.07
C PRO A 29 -13.78 17.70 13.18
N ALA A 30 -12.62 17.55 13.79
CA ALA A 30 -11.39 17.05 13.15
C ALA A 30 -11.54 15.55 12.82
N MET A 31 -12.67 15.18 12.22
CA MET A 31 -13.13 13.81 11.98
C MET A 31 -13.50 13.71 10.51
N ALA A 32 -12.51 13.66 9.63
CA ALA A 32 -12.68 13.30 8.22
C ALA A 32 -11.34 13.11 7.47
N GLN A 33 -10.21 13.52 8.05
CA GLN A 33 -8.93 13.55 7.32
C GLN A 33 -8.05 12.29 7.52
N GLU A 34 -8.45 11.34 8.37
CA GLU A 34 -7.73 10.06 8.53
C GLU A 34 -8.28 8.91 7.66
N ASP A 35 -9.57 8.91 7.33
CA ASP A 35 -10.22 7.82 6.59
C ASP A 35 -9.81 7.73 5.11
N LEU A 36 -9.18 8.77 4.56
CA LEU A 36 -8.79 8.82 3.14
C LEU A 36 -7.43 8.14 2.86
N LYS A 37 -6.58 7.91 3.87
CA LYS A 37 -5.22 7.36 3.66
C LYS A 37 -5.23 5.94 3.05
N PRO A 38 -6.09 4.99 3.48
CA PRO A 38 -6.08 3.64 2.92
C PRO A 38 -6.71 3.57 1.53
N GLN A 39 -7.81 4.30 1.28
CA GLN A 39 -8.43 4.33 -0.05
C GLN A 39 -7.49 4.94 -1.11
N ILE A 40 -6.75 6.01 -0.76
CA ILE A 40 -5.73 6.58 -1.65
C ILE A 40 -4.68 5.52 -2.02
N LEU A 41 -4.25 4.69 -1.06
CA LEU A 41 -3.27 3.63 -1.34
C LEU A 41 -3.83 2.55 -2.27
N VAL A 42 -5.12 2.21 -2.15
CA VAL A 42 -5.82 1.30 -3.08
C VAL A 42 -5.88 1.89 -4.49
N ASP A 43 -6.19 3.18 -4.60
CA ASP A 43 -6.26 3.89 -5.90
C ASP A 43 -4.88 4.00 -6.54
N GLN A 44 -3.84 4.28 -5.75
CA GLN A 44 -2.44 4.27 -6.20
C GLN A 44 -2.01 2.87 -6.66
N ALA A 45 -2.40 1.82 -5.94
CA ALA A 45 -2.13 0.43 -6.34
C ALA A 45 -2.80 0.05 -7.65
N LEU A 46 -4.02 0.55 -7.91
CA LEU A 46 -4.68 0.41 -9.21
C LEU A 46 -3.88 1.12 -10.32
N ALA A 47 -3.41 2.35 -10.08
CA ALA A 47 -2.59 3.07 -11.05
C ALA A 47 -1.29 2.30 -11.35
N THR A 48 -0.57 1.87 -10.31
CA THR A 48 0.64 1.05 -10.44
C THR A 48 0.39 -0.25 -11.19
N LEU A 49 -0.71 -0.96 -10.91
CA LEU A 49 -1.06 -2.17 -11.65
C LEU A 49 -1.25 -1.88 -13.14
N ASN A 50 -2.03 -0.86 -13.47
CA ASN A 50 -2.30 -0.49 -14.86
C ASN A 50 -1.02 -0.10 -15.61
N GLU A 51 -0.11 0.62 -14.94
CA GLU A 51 1.21 0.92 -15.48
C GLU A 51 1.96 -0.38 -15.80
N PHE A 52 2.12 -1.29 -14.84
CA PHE A 52 2.86 -2.54 -15.05
C PHE A 52 2.25 -3.43 -16.12
N VAL A 53 0.92 -3.49 -16.21
CA VAL A 53 0.22 -4.23 -17.26
C VAL A 53 0.40 -3.57 -18.64
N GLY A 54 0.43 -2.23 -18.69
CA GLY A 54 0.64 -1.48 -19.93
C GLY A 54 2.05 -1.61 -20.52
N GLU A 55 3.05 -1.96 -19.71
CA GLU A 55 4.43 -2.05 -20.17
C GLU A 55 4.71 -3.28 -21.05
N LYS A 56 5.55 -3.09 -22.07
CA LYS A 56 5.99 -4.17 -22.98
C LYS A 56 6.92 -5.15 -22.26
N ASP A 57 7.85 -4.64 -21.45
CA ASP A 57 8.87 -5.47 -20.80
C ASP A 57 8.36 -6.30 -19.61
N MET A 58 7.08 -6.10 -19.23
CA MET A 58 6.39 -6.81 -18.15
C MET A 58 5.53 -7.99 -18.66
N GLU A 59 5.86 -8.54 -19.84
CA GLU A 59 5.13 -9.65 -20.44
C GLU A 59 5.11 -10.89 -19.53
N TRP A 60 6.25 -11.23 -18.90
CA TRP A 60 6.30 -12.36 -17.96
C TRP A 60 5.32 -12.17 -16.81
N PHE A 61 5.30 -10.97 -16.20
CA PHE A 61 4.38 -10.63 -15.12
C PHE A 61 2.93 -10.86 -15.55
N LYS A 62 2.53 -10.34 -16.72
CA LYS A 62 1.17 -10.51 -17.24
C LYS A 62 0.81 -11.97 -17.45
N ASN A 63 1.67 -12.72 -18.12
CA ASN A 63 1.40 -14.11 -18.50
C ASN A 63 1.26 -15.04 -17.28
N HIS A 64 1.95 -14.72 -16.18
CA HIS A 64 1.96 -15.49 -14.94
C HIS A 64 1.04 -14.93 -13.85
N LEU A 65 0.34 -13.82 -14.10
CA LEU A 65 -0.57 -13.22 -13.12
C LEU A 65 -1.72 -14.17 -12.75
N SER A 66 -2.26 -14.90 -13.73
CA SER A 66 -3.35 -15.86 -13.53
C SER A 66 -2.98 -17.06 -12.64
N GLU A 67 -1.69 -17.36 -12.52
CA GLU A 67 -1.14 -18.44 -11.71
C GLU A 67 -0.69 -17.95 -10.32
N SER A 68 -0.71 -16.63 -10.10
CA SER A 68 -0.33 -16.05 -8.80
C SER A 68 -1.37 -16.38 -7.74
N LYS A 69 -0.90 -16.82 -6.57
CA LYS A 69 -1.73 -17.05 -5.37
C LYS A 69 -2.08 -15.75 -4.67
N GLY A 70 -1.28 -14.72 -4.87
CA GLY A 70 -1.44 -13.40 -4.28
C GLY A 70 -0.59 -12.37 -5.00
N ILE A 71 -0.88 -11.10 -4.76
CA ILE A 71 -0.12 -9.98 -5.28
C ILE A 71 0.04 -8.91 -4.19
N LEU A 72 1.27 -8.44 -4.00
CA LEU A 72 1.58 -7.27 -3.18
C LEU A 72 1.94 -6.13 -4.12
N ILE A 73 1.25 -5.00 -3.99
CA ILE A 73 1.50 -3.80 -4.80
C ILE A 73 1.92 -2.68 -3.85
N ILE A 74 3.14 -2.18 -4.03
CA ILE A 74 3.73 -1.06 -3.28
C ILE A 74 3.90 0.09 -4.27
N PRO A 75 2.96 1.06 -4.32
CA PRO A 75 3.01 2.14 -5.29
C PRO A 75 4.23 3.03 -5.13
N GLN A 76 4.71 3.18 -3.88
CA GLN A 76 5.83 4.03 -3.56
C GLN A 76 6.72 3.37 -2.50
N LEU A 77 7.88 2.91 -2.95
CA LEU A 77 8.98 2.44 -2.13
C LEU A 77 10.09 3.49 -2.17
N LEU A 78 10.24 4.20 -1.06
CA LEU A 78 11.30 5.19 -0.89
C LEU A 78 12.57 4.51 -0.41
N LYS A 79 13.70 4.89 -1.00
CA LYS A 79 15.04 4.51 -0.57
C LYS A 79 15.81 5.77 -0.25
N ALA A 80 16.48 5.80 0.89
CA ALA A 80 17.34 6.92 1.26
C ALA A 80 18.52 6.41 2.09
N GLY A 81 19.68 7.03 1.94
CA GLY A 81 20.85 6.73 2.73
C GLY A 81 22.06 7.58 2.36
N PHE A 82 23.13 7.44 3.15
CA PHE A 82 24.47 7.88 2.80
C PHE A 82 25.49 6.78 3.16
N ILE A 83 25.72 6.55 4.46
CA ILE A 83 26.56 5.45 4.99
C ILE A 83 25.69 4.28 5.50
N PHE A 84 24.55 4.61 6.09
CA PHE A 84 23.48 3.69 6.42
C PHE A 84 22.27 4.07 5.57
N GLY A 85 21.59 3.08 5.00
CA GLY A 85 20.43 3.31 4.16
C GLY A 85 19.26 2.43 4.56
N GLY A 86 18.07 2.92 4.27
CA GLY A 86 16.84 2.18 4.48
C GLY A 86 15.92 2.31 3.29
N SER A 87 15.00 1.38 3.18
CA SER A 87 13.86 1.52 2.28
C SER A 87 12.56 1.36 3.04
N GLY A 88 11.54 2.12 2.68
CA GLY A 88 10.24 2.09 3.33
C GLY A 88 9.11 2.36 2.34
N GLY A 89 8.04 1.58 2.44
CA GLY A 89 6.86 1.75 1.60
C GLY A 89 5.63 1.08 2.22
N ARG A 90 4.46 1.47 1.73
CA ARG A 90 3.19 0.84 2.06
C ARG A 90 2.60 0.23 0.80
N GLY A 91 1.86 -0.85 0.95
CA GLY A 91 1.23 -1.53 -0.14
C GLY A 91 -0.06 -2.23 0.26
N VAL A 92 -0.72 -2.76 -0.76
CA VAL A 92 -1.91 -3.59 -0.63
C VAL A 92 -1.61 -5.00 -1.09
N VAL A 93 -2.16 -5.98 -0.39
CA VAL A 93 -2.11 -7.40 -0.72
C VAL A 93 -3.50 -7.86 -1.13
N LEU A 94 -3.59 -8.53 -2.27
CA LEU A 94 -4.80 -9.25 -2.68
C LEU A 94 -4.44 -10.71 -2.88
N VAL A 95 -5.27 -11.60 -2.34
CA VAL A 95 -5.12 -13.05 -2.46
C VAL A 95 -6.11 -13.56 -3.49
N ARG A 96 -5.65 -14.46 -4.35
CA ARG A 96 -6.49 -15.11 -5.34
C ARG A 96 -7.13 -16.35 -4.74
N ASP A 97 -8.44 -16.43 -4.82
CA ASP A 97 -9.16 -17.64 -4.46
C ASP A 97 -8.85 -18.73 -5.50
N PRO A 98 -8.30 -19.89 -5.10
CA PRO A 98 -7.93 -20.95 -6.03
C PRO A 98 -9.16 -21.66 -6.65
N LYS A 99 -10.32 -21.65 -5.98
CA LYS A 99 -11.55 -22.28 -6.45
C LYS A 99 -12.33 -21.38 -7.41
N THR A 100 -12.43 -20.09 -7.08
CA THR A 100 -13.26 -19.15 -7.86
C THR A 100 -12.45 -18.28 -8.82
N GLY A 101 -11.14 -18.19 -8.63
CA GLY A 101 -10.27 -17.29 -9.37
C GLY A 101 -10.60 -15.81 -9.17
N GLN A 102 -11.32 -15.48 -8.09
CA GLN A 102 -11.60 -14.10 -7.70
C GLN A 102 -10.51 -13.58 -6.77
N TRP A 103 -10.19 -12.30 -6.90
CA TRP A 103 -9.30 -11.60 -5.96
C TRP A 103 -10.07 -11.21 -4.70
N SER A 104 -9.44 -11.35 -3.54
CA SER A 104 -9.97 -10.95 -2.23
C SER A 104 -10.15 -9.44 -2.12
N GLN A 105 -10.68 -9.00 -0.97
CA GLN A 105 -10.50 -7.62 -0.51
C GLN A 105 -9.02 -7.36 -0.16
N PRO A 106 -8.54 -6.10 -0.19
CA PRO A 106 -7.14 -5.79 0.07
C PRO A 106 -6.81 -5.88 1.57
N GLY A 107 -5.69 -6.51 1.91
CA GLY A 107 -5.04 -6.31 3.22
C GLY A 107 -3.92 -5.29 3.10
N PHE A 108 -3.68 -4.49 4.14
CA PHE A 108 -2.68 -3.43 4.10
C PHE A 108 -1.37 -3.89 4.73
N TYR A 109 -0.25 -3.58 4.06
CA TYR A 109 1.08 -4.00 4.48
C TYR A 109 2.09 -2.86 4.38
N SER A 110 3.12 -2.94 5.21
CA SER A 110 4.30 -2.08 5.15
C SER A 110 5.53 -2.93 4.83
N LEU A 111 6.43 -2.40 4.01
CA LEU A 111 7.73 -2.99 3.71
C LEU A 111 8.81 -2.06 4.24
N GLY A 112 9.76 -2.63 4.99
CA GLY A 112 10.92 -1.93 5.51
C GLY A 112 12.19 -2.73 5.31
N SER A 113 13.29 -2.09 4.90
CA SER A 113 14.61 -2.71 4.87
C SER A 113 15.65 -1.79 5.48
N VAL A 114 16.66 -2.39 6.10
CA VAL A 114 17.87 -1.71 6.57
C VAL A 114 19.03 -2.32 5.80
N LYS A 115 19.80 -1.49 5.12
CA LYS A 115 20.98 -1.91 4.35
C LYS A 115 22.21 -1.16 4.83
N PHE A 116 23.30 -1.90 4.99
CA PHE A 116 24.64 -1.36 5.22
C PHE A 116 25.33 -1.18 3.86
N GLY A 117 25.76 0.03 3.53
CA GLY A 117 26.44 0.33 2.26
C GLY A 117 26.27 1.79 1.82
N LEU A 118 27.15 2.25 0.94
CA LEU A 118 27.07 3.58 0.34
C LEU A 118 25.87 3.63 -0.62
N LEU A 119 24.76 4.20 -0.18
CA LEU A 119 23.68 4.65 -1.05
C LEU A 119 23.79 6.17 -1.10
N ILE A 120 24.03 6.78 -2.25
CA ILE A 120 24.05 8.24 -2.36
C ILE A 120 22.73 8.69 -2.97
N GLY A 121 21.89 9.33 -2.16
CA GLY A 121 20.67 10.00 -2.61
C GLY A 121 19.37 9.40 -2.09
N ALA A 122 18.27 9.91 -2.64
CA ALA A 122 16.92 9.43 -2.39
C ALA A 122 16.28 8.99 -3.71
N GLU A 123 15.76 7.78 -3.75
CA GLU A 123 15.12 7.19 -4.92
C GLU A 123 13.71 6.72 -4.56
N SER A 124 12.80 6.78 -5.54
CA SER A 124 11.44 6.28 -5.41
C SER A 124 11.13 5.32 -6.54
N ALA A 125 10.55 4.18 -6.19
CA ALA A 125 10.13 3.17 -7.14
C ALA A 125 8.77 2.57 -6.77
N SER A 126 8.02 2.13 -7.77
CA SER A 126 6.87 1.27 -7.58
C SER A 126 7.29 -0.20 -7.69
N VAL A 127 6.65 -1.07 -6.92
CA VAL A 127 7.00 -2.49 -6.83
C VAL A 127 5.73 -3.34 -6.85
N ILE A 128 5.73 -4.40 -7.65
CA ILE A 128 4.73 -5.47 -7.60
C ILE A 128 5.43 -6.78 -7.30
N VAL A 129 4.91 -7.53 -6.33
CA VAL A 129 5.39 -8.88 -5.98
C VAL A 129 4.29 -9.89 -6.25
N GLN A 130 4.56 -10.86 -7.12
CA GLN A 130 3.70 -12.03 -7.32
C GLN A 130 4.04 -13.12 -6.32
N VAL A 131 3.02 -13.66 -5.65
CA VAL A 131 3.13 -14.82 -4.78
C VAL A 131 2.87 -16.08 -5.59
N ARG A 132 3.86 -16.97 -5.67
CA ARG A 132 3.84 -18.14 -6.55
C ARG A 132 3.58 -19.44 -5.79
N THR A 133 4.15 -19.60 -4.61
CA THR A 133 4.10 -20.86 -3.85
C THR A 133 3.10 -20.81 -2.70
N GLN A 134 2.75 -21.99 -2.18
CA GLN A 134 1.89 -22.10 -1.01
C GLN A 134 2.54 -21.48 0.24
N ARG A 135 3.85 -21.69 0.42
CA ARG A 135 4.62 -21.06 1.49
C ARG A 135 4.57 -19.52 1.43
N GLY A 136 4.73 -18.95 0.23
CA GLY A 136 4.60 -17.50 0.05
C GLY A 136 3.19 -16.97 0.31
N LEU A 137 2.15 -17.79 0.12
CA LEU A 137 0.78 -17.42 0.46
C LEU A 137 0.55 -17.45 1.98
N GLU A 138 1.08 -18.48 2.66
CA GLU A 138 0.92 -18.65 4.10
C GLU A 138 1.62 -17.56 4.91
N SER A 139 2.75 -17.02 4.40
CA SER A 139 3.42 -15.89 5.05
C SER A 139 2.57 -14.62 5.08
N LEU A 140 1.62 -14.45 4.13
CA LEU A 140 0.64 -13.35 4.14
C LEU A 140 -0.46 -13.51 5.20
N TYR A 141 -0.52 -14.64 5.91
CA TYR A 141 -1.52 -14.84 6.98
C TYR A 141 -0.96 -14.50 8.37
N GLY A 142 0.38 -14.42 8.49
CA GLY A 142 1.07 -13.99 9.69
C GLY A 142 1.08 -12.46 9.86
N THR A 143 1.65 -11.99 10.97
CA THR A 143 1.79 -10.56 11.28
C THR A 143 2.96 -9.90 10.56
N SER A 144 4.03 -10.65 10.31
CA SER A 144 5.19 -10.23 9.53
C SER A 144 5.98 -11.40 8.97
N PHE A 145 6.75 -11.16 7.91
CA PHE A 145 7.69 -12.12 7.35
C PHE A 145 8.87 -11.39 6.67
N LYS A 146 10.02 -12.06 6.64
CA LYS A 146 11.25 -11.56 6.03
C LYS A 146 11.43 -12.12 4.63
N LEU A 147 11.61 -11.23 3.66
CA LEU A 147 11.98 -11.55 2.28
C LEU A 147 13.44 -12.03 2.25
N GLY A 148 13.71 -13.16 1.59
CA GLY A 148 15.02 -13.82 1.59
C GLY A 148 15.28 -14.70 2.83
N GLY A 149 14.44 -14.61 3.86
CA GLY A 149 14.52 -15.44 5.07
C GLY A 149 13.38 -16.45 5.13
N ASP A 150 12.18 -15.96 5.48
CA ASP A 150 10.99 -16.81 5.63
C ASP A 150 10.43 -17.25 4.26
N CYS A 151 10.55 -16.37 3.26
CA CYS A 151 10.18 -16.62 1.87
C CYS A 151 11.33 -16.25 0.93
N SER A 152 11.65 -17.12 -0.01
CA SER A 152 12.56 -16.80 -1.11
C SER A 152 11.93 -15.76 -2.04
N ILE A 153 12.75 -14.83 -2.53
CA ILE A 153 12.33 -13.79 -3.45
C ILE A 153 13.33 -13.67 -4.60
N ALA A 154 12.81 -13.54 -5.83
CA ALA A 154 13.61 -13.27 -7.00
C ALA A 154 13.15 -11.99 -7.70
N ALA A 155 14.10 -11.28 -8.29
CA ALA A 155 13.79 -10.26 -9.28
C ALA A 155 13.19 -10.93 -10.53
N GLY A 156 12.07 -10.41 -11.01
CA GLY A 156 11.34 -11.00 -12.12
C GLY A 156 12.07 -10.86 -13.46
N PRO A 157 11.83 -11.77 -14.42
CA PRO A 157 12.34 -11.62 -15.77
C PRO A 157 11.75 -10.37 -16.43
N VAL A 158 12.61 -9.57 -17.05
CA VAL A 158 12.22 -8.34 -17.75
C VAL A 158 12.86 -8.34 -19.13
N GLY A 159 12.06 -7.98 -20.15
CA GLY A 159 12.47 -7.97 -21.55
C GLY A 159 12.33 -9.31 -22.26
N VAL A 160 12.54 -9.28 -23.58
CA VAL A 160 12.32 -10.41 -24.49
C VAL A 160 13.30 -11.56 -24.18
N GLY A 161 12.79 -12.77 -23.95
CA GLY A 161 13.60 -13.97 -23.75
C GLY A 161 14.12 -14.21 -22.32
N ALA A 162 14.00 -13.24 -21.41
CA ALA A 162 14.38 -13.42 -20.00
C ALA A 162 13.55 -14.51 -19.29
N ALA A 163 12.34 -14.75 -19.80
CA ALA A 163 11.37 -15.74 -19.32
C ALA A 163 11.80 -17.21 -19.44
N ALA A 164 12.82 -17.52 -20.26
CA ALA A 164 13.25 -18.89 -20.51
C ALA A 164 13.87 -19.58 -19.29
N LYS A 165 14.19 -18.82 -18.23
CA LYS A 165 14.67 -19.36 -16.95
C LYS A 165 13.47 -19.67 -16.06
N GLY A 166 13.29 -20.94 -15.70
CA GLY A 166 12.28 -21.33 -14.71
C GLY A 166 12.48 -20.58 -13.40
N VAL A 167 11.43 -19.91 -12.91
CA VAL A 167 11.46 -19.16 -11.65
C VAL A 167 10.87 -20.02 -10.54
N THR A 168 11.70 -20.44 -9.58
CA THR A 168 11.31 -21.34 -8.47
C THR A 168 11.12 -20.62 -7.12
N ALA A 169 11.31 -19.30 -7.07
CA ALA A 169 11.14 -18.51 -5.86
C ALA A 169 9.67 -18.46 -5.40
N ASP A 170 9.45 -18.34 -4.09
CA ASP A 170 8.11 -18.17 -3.53
C ASP A 170 7.46 -16.86 -3.99
N LEU A 171 8.29 -15.84 -4.15
CA LEU A 171 7.92 -14.48 -4.47
C LEU A 171 8.73 -13.99 -5.68
N VAL A 172 8.09 -13.28 -6.59
CA VAL A 172 8.76 -12.68 -7.76
C VAL A 172 8.44 -11.19 -7.80
N SER A 173 9.45 -10.34 -7.69
CA SER A 173 9.29 -8.89 -7.63
C SER A 173 9.65 -8.20 -8.94
N PHE A 174 8.81 -7.26 -9.35
CA PHE A 174 9.02 -6.35 -10.46
C PHE A 174 9.06 -4.93 -9.90
N SER A 175 10.06 -4.14 -10.26
CA SER A 175 10.24 -2.79 -9.71
C SER A 175 10.50 -1.76 -10.80
N ARG A 176 9.91 -0.58 -10.70
CA ARG A 176 10.05 0.49 -11.69
C ARG A 176 10.39 1.82 -11.03
N ALA A 177 11.35 2.56 -11.59
CA ALA A 177 11.68 3.93 -11.21
C ALA A 177 11.75 4.81 -12.46
N GLN A 178 11.14 6.01 -12.41
CA GLN A 178 11.17 7.01 -13.50
C GLN A 178 10.90 6.44 -14.91
N GLY A 179 9.97 5.49 -15.02
CA GLY A 179 9.62 4.90 -16.31
C GLY A 179 10.38 3.62 -16.68
N ALA A 180 11.46 3.27 -15.99
CA ALA A 180 12.31 2.11 -16.32
C ALA A 180 12.35 1.04 -15.22
N TYR A 181 12.65 -0.21 -15.58
CA TYR A 181 12.88 -1.27 -14.61
C TYR A 181 14.11 -0.98 -13.75
N ALA A 182 13.95 -1.03 -12.43
CA ALA A 182 14.95 -0.58 -11.47
C ALA A 182 15.75 -1.72 -10.79
N GLY A 183 15.47 -2.99 -11.11
CA GLY A 183 16.21 -4.15 -10.60
C GLY A 183 16.35 -4.20 -9.07
N LEU A 184 15.37 -3.69 -8.32
CA LEU A 184 15.53 -3.46 -6.89
C LEU A 184 15.52 -4.78 -6.12
N SER A 185 16.64 -5.09 -5.46
CA SER A 185 16.68 -6.21 -4.51
C SER A 185 15.89 -5.86 -3.24
N LEU A 186 14.89 -6.68 -2.95
CA LEU A 186 14.06 -6.65 -1.74
C LEU A 186 14.51 -7.67 -0.69
N ASP A 187 15.55 -8.45 -0.98
CA ASP A 187 16.12 -9.42 -0.04
C ASP A 187 16.54 -8.73 1.27
N GLY A 188 16.22 -9.37 2.40
CA GLY A 188 16.45 -8.85 3.74
C GLY A 188 15.36 -7.90 4.25
N SER A 189 14.39 -7.50 3.43
CA SER A 189 13.30 -6.62 3.87
C SER A 189 12.29 -7.36 4.75
N MET A 190 11.73 -6.66 5.73
CA MET A 190 10.59 -7.11 6.53
C MET A 190 9.30 -6.59 5.90
N VAL A 191 8.33 -7.48 5.72
CA VAL A 191 6.95 -7.16 5.36
C VAL A 191 6.08 -7.36 6.59
N LYS A 192 5.27 -6.38 6.96
CA LYS A 192 4.43 -6.38 8.16
C LYS A 192 3.00 -5.94 7.84
N VAL A 193 2.01 -6.58 8.45
CA VAL A 193 0.61 -6.14 8.40
C VAL A 193 0.49 -4.72 8.96
N ASN A 194 -0.30 -3.90 8.30
CA ASN A 194 -0.60 -2.53 8.72
C ASN A 194 -2.02 -2.48 9.29
N GLU A 195 -2.13 -2.93 10.55
CA GLU A 195 -3.40 -3.07 11.28
C GLU A 195 -4.18 -1.76 11.38
N ASP A 196 -3.48 -0.62 11.49
CA ASP A 196 -4.11 0.71 11.52
C ASP A 196 -4.81 1.03 10.19
N TYR A 197 -4.17 0.70 9.06
CA TYR A 197 -4.77 0.90 7.74
C TYR A 197 -5.92 -0.08 7.48
N ASP A 198 -5.75 -1.34 7.88
CA ASP A 198 -6.82 -2.33 7.84
C ASP A 198 -8.03 -1.85 8.66
N LYS A 199 -7.81 -1.40 9.91
CA LYS A 199 -8.86 -0.88 10.80
C LYS A 199 -9.56 0.34 10.20
N ALA A 200 -8.79 1.31 9.70
CA ALA A 200 -9.34 2.50 9.05
C ALA A 200 -10.14 2.16 7.78
N TYR A 201 -9.70 1.17 7.00
CA TYR A 201 -10.36 0.80 5.75
C TYR A 201 -11.66 0.02 5.95
N TYR A 202 -11.75 -0.81 6.99
CA TYR A 202 -12.90 -1.67 7.26
C TYR A 202 -13.79 -1.18 8.40
N GLY A 203 -13.40 -0.14 9.13
CA GLY A 203 -14.12 0.42 10.26
C GLY A 203 -14.14 -0.48 11.51
N LYS A 204 -13.33 -1.55 11.53
CA LYS A 204 -13.20 -2.49 12.64
C LYS A 204 -11.83 -3.16 12.61
N GLU A 205 -11.39 -3.71 13.74
CA GLU A 205 -10.18 -4.52 13.79
C GLU A 205 -10.37 -5.79 12.95
N VAL A 206 -9.41 -6.05 12.07
CA VAL A 206 -9.41 -7.20 11.16
C VAL A 206 -8.00 -7.74 11.07
N ARG A 207 -7.89 -9.06 10.91
CA ARG A 207 -6.60 -9.72 10.66
C ARG A 207 -6.56 -10.26 9.24
N PRO A 208 -5.37 -10.55 8.67
CA PRO A 208 -5.27 -11.10 7.33
C PRO A 208 -6.14 -12.33 7.08
N VAL A 209 -6.29 -13.21 8.07
CA VAL A 209 -7.15 -14.40 7.98
C VAL A 209 -8.64 -14.04 7.81
N ASP A 210 -9.10 -12.95 8.41
CA ASP A 210 -10.48 -12.49 8.32
C ASP A 210 -10.74 -11.88 6.92
N ILE A 211 -9.71 -11.32 6.28
CA ILE A 211 -9.75 -10.75 4.92
C ILE A 211 -9.64 -11.82 3.83
N PHE A 212 -8.61 -12.68 3.92
CA PHE A 212 -8.20 -13.55 2.81
C PHE A 212 -8.81 -14.95 2.89
N VAL A 213 -9.03 -15.48 4.09
CA VAL A 213 -9.50 -16.86 4.30
C VAL A 213 -11.01 -16.87 4.56
N LYS A 214 -11.45 -16.17 5.61
CA LYS A 214 -12.87 -16.13 5.99
C LYS A 214 -13.69 -15.22 5.06
N LYS A 215 -13.07 -14.12 4.62
CA LYS A 215 -13.69 -13.09 3.76
C LYS A 215 -14.87 -12.40 4.43
N ASP A 216 -14.73 -12.09 5.72
CA ASP A 216 -15.77 -11.52 6.59
C ASP A 216 -15.81 -9.98 6.54
N VAL A 217 -15.17 -9.40 5.52
CA VAL A 217 -15.03 -7.95 5.34
C VAL A 217 -15.26 -7.60 3.88
N SER A 218 -15.76 -6.39 3.66
CA SER A 218 -15.97 -5.86 2.32
C SER A 218 -15.91 -4.35 2.34
N ASN A 219 -15.26 -3.77 1.33
CA ASN A 219 -15.32 -2.36 1.03
C ASN A 219 -15.46 -2.19 -0.49
N PRO A 220 -16.47 -1.45 -0.99
CA PRO A 220 -16.67 -1.25 -2.43
C PRO A 220 -15.52 -0.45 -3.10
N GLY A 221 -14.74 0.31 -2.32
CA GLY A 221 -13.61 1.09 -2.83
C GLY A 221 -12.52 0.27 -3.51
N SER A 222 -12.43 -1.04 -3.26
CA SER A 222 -11.46 -1.93 -3.89
C SER A 222 -11.95 -2.52 -5.23
N ALA A 223 -13.21 -2.28 -5.62
CA ALA A 223 -13.83 -2.96 -6.77
C ALA A 223 -13.08 -2.70 -8.09
N LYS A 224 -12.57 -1.49 -8.30
CA LYS A 224 -11.81 -1.14 -9.51
C LYS A 224 -10.47 -1.89 -9.56
N LEU A 225 -9.73 -1.94 -8.47
CA LEU A 225 -8.47 -2.70 -8.37
C LEU A 225 -8.68 -4.19 -8.61
N ARG A 226 -9.69 -4.78 -7.97
CA ARG A 226 -10.03 -6.21 -8.13
C ARG A 226 -10.45 -6.53 -9.57
N LYS A 227 -11.24 -5.65 -10.20
CA LYS A 227 -11.62 -5.80 -11.61
C LYS A 227 -10.42 -5.66 -12.54
N ALA A 228 -9.52 -4.71 -12.28
CA ALA A 228 -8.30 -4.52 -13.07
C ALA A 228 -7.40 -5.75 -13.02
N LEU A 229 -7.16 -6.33 -11.83
CA LEU A 229 -6.44 -7.61 -11.70
C LEU A 229 -7.13 -8.71 -12.51
N LYS A 230 -8.46 -8.83 -12.38
CA LYS A 230 -9.20 -9.86 -13.11
C LYS A 230 -9.11 -9.70 -14.62
N ASN A 231 -9.09 -8.47 -15.12
CA ASN A 231 -8.95 -8.19 -16.54
C ASN A 231 -7.52 -8.44 -17.04
N ALA A 232 -6.52 -8.08 -16.23
CA ALA A 232 -5.11 -8.32 -16.55
C ALA A 232 -4.77 -9.82 -16.69
N GLU A 233 -5.50 -10.70 -16.00
CA GLU A 233 -5.39 -12.16 -16.20
C GLU A 233 -5.84 -12.65 -17.58
N LYS A 234 -6.76 -11.92 -18.23
CA LYS A 234 -7.44 -12.36 -19.47
C LYS A 234 -6.75 -11.92 -20.75
N GLY A 235 -5.81 -10.98 -20.69
CA GLY A 235 -5.13 -10.40 -21.85
C GLY A 235 -4.07 -11.31 -22.49
N LYS A 236 -4.31 -12.62 -22.52
CA LYS A 236 -3.49 -13.60 -23.26
C LYS A 236 -3.81 -13.54 -24.75
#